data_AF-L0L3L7-F1
#
_entry.id   AF-L0L3L7-F1
#
_cell.length_a   1.000
_cell.length_b   1.000
_cell.length_c   1.000
_cell.angle_alpha   90.00
_cell.angle_beta   90.00
_cell.angle_gamma   90.00
#
_symmetry.space_group_name_H-M   'P 1'
#
loop_
_entity.id
_entity.type
_entity.pdbx_description
1 polymer ?
#
loop_
_entity_poly.entity_id
_entity_poly.type
_entity_poly.pdbx_seq_one_letter_code
_entity_poly.pdbx_strand_id
1 'polypeptide(L)'
;PNIFDNMLEMMEKYANNLEALVDERTDQLIQEKKKTEALLYEMLPPYVAEQLKRGRKVQAESFDCVTIYFSDIVGFTEMSAESTPMQVVHLLNDLYTRFDAIIENFDVYKVETVGDAYMVVSGLPVRNGTTHTREIARMSLALLQEVDTFTIAHRPDHKLKLRIGMHTGPCVAGVVGLKMPRYCLFGDTVNTASRMESNGQPLKIHVSPCTQKLLAEHYPSFVLELRGEVDMKGKGRMYTYWLLGENDSGA
;
A
#
# COMPACT_ATOMS: atom_id res chain seq x y z
N PRO A 1 5.94 8.05 72.97
CA PRO A 1 5.80 7.87 71.51
C PRO A 1 7.18 8.03 70.84
N ASN A 2 7.75 6.92 70.36
CA ASN A 2 9.14 6.84 69.91
C ASN A 2 9.30 7.51 68.55
N ILE A 3 10.19 8.50 68.45
CA ILE A 3 10.50 9.25 67.21
C ILE A 3 10.96 8.30 66.10
N PHE A 4 11.63 7.20 66.47
CA PHE A 4 12.06 6.16 65.55
C PHE A 4 10.91 5.45 64.84
N ASP A 5 9.83 5.10 65.55
CA ASP A 5 8.69 4.41 64.94
C ASP A 5 8.00 5.30 63.90
N ASN A 6 7.89 6.60 64.21
CA ASN A 6 7.29 7.58 63.31
C ASN A 6 8.17 7.84 62.05
N MET A 7 9.50 7.79 62.18
CA MET A 7 10.41 7.86 61.03
C MET A 7 10.36 6.59 60.16
N LEU A 8 10.21 5.41 60.78
CA LEU A 8 10.11 4.14 60.08
C LEU A 8 8.82 4.08 59.23
N GLU A 9 7.69 4.46 59.83
CA GLU A 9 6.38 4.52 59.18
C GLU A 9 6.35 5.55 58.03
N MET A 10 7.05 6.68 58.21
CA MET A 10 7.22 7.68 57.17
C MET A 10 8.07 7.15 56.00
N MET A 11 9.19 6.47 56.28
CA MET A 11 10.02 5.83 55.25
C MET A 11 9.26 4.77 54.46
N GLU A 12 8.45 3.95 55.13
CA GLU A 12 7.66 2.89 54.50
C GLU A 12 6.56 3.48 53.59
N LYS A 13 5.88 4.55 54.04
CA LYS A 13 4.97 5.32 53.17
C LYS A 13 5.65 5.93 51.97
N TYR A 14 6.86 6.47 52.13
CA TYR A 14 7.64 7.02 51.01
C TYR A 14 8.04 5.92 50.01
N ALA A 15 8.46 4.76 50.48
CA ALA A 15 8.81 3.62 49.63
C ALA A 15 7.60 3.13 48.82
N ASN A 16 6.46 2.90 49.48
CA ASN A 16 5.23 2.46 48.82
C ASN A 16 4.71 3.49 47.81
N ASN A 17 4.76 4.79 48.16
CA ASN A 17 4.39 5.86 47.22
C ASN A 17 5.33 5.94 46.02
N LEU A 18 6.64 5.71 46.23
CA LEU A 18 7.62 5.73 45.16
C LEU A 18 7.44 4.52 44.23
N GLU A 19 7.16 3.35 44.78
CA GLU A 19 6.85 2.14 44.02
C GLU A 19 5.59 2.32 43.17
N ALA A 20 4.50 2.82 43.76
CA ALA A 20 3.28 3.16 43.04
C ALA A 20 3.52 4.20 41.92
N LEU A 21 4.36 5.21 42.19
CA LEU A 21 4.72 6.21 41.18
C LEU A 21 5.58 5.62 40.05
N VAL A 22 6.51 4.72 40.38
CA VAL A 22 7.33 4.01 39.37
C VAL A 22 6.45 3.14 38.50
N ASP A 23 5.50 2.41 39.08
CA ASP A 23 4.55 1.58 38.33
C ASP A 23 3.69 2.44 37.40
N GLU A 24 3.11 3.53 37.90
CA GLU A 24 2.31 4.45 37.09
C GLU A 24 3.13 5.04 35.92
N ARG A 25 4.38 5.46 36.18
CA ARG A 25 5.26 5.98 35.13
C ARG A 25 5.67 4.91 34.12
N THR A 26 5.86 3.68 34.58
CA THR A 26 6.20 2.53 33.72
C THR A 26 5.01 2.19 32.81
N ASP A 27 3.80 2.19 33.34
CA ASP A 27 2.58 1.98 32.54
C ASP A 27 2.36 3.08 31.51
N GLN A 28 2.54 4.35 31.90
CA GLN A 28 2.49 5.49 30.97
C GLN A 28 3.51 5.34 29.84
N LEU A 29 4.74 4.93 30.18
CA LEU A 29 5.81 4.71 29.20
C LEU A 29 5.46 3.55 28.24
N ILE A 30 4.89 2.45 28.75
CA ILE A 30 4.47 1.32 27.93
C ILE A 30 3.36 1.73 26.96
N GLN A 31 2.37 2.50 27.43
CA GLN A 31 1.28 2.98 26.57
C GLN A 31 1.78 3.92 25.49
N GLU A 32 2.66 4.86 25.84
CA GLU A 32 3.22 5.80 24.87
C GLU A 32 4.12 5.10 23.85
N LYS A 33 4.91 4.11 24.30
CA LYS A 33 5.70 3.25 23.43
C LYS A 33 4.82 2.49 22.44
N LYS A 34 3.70 1.88 22.89
CA LYS A 34 2.77 1.17 22.00
C LYS A 34 2.18 2.08 20.92
N LYS A 35 1.76 3.29 21.29
CA LYS A 35 1.25 4.28 20.32
C LYS A 35 2.30 4.68 19.29
N THR A 36 3.53 4.93 19.75
CA THR A 36 4.65 5.28 18.87
C THR A 36 4.99 4.14 17.92
N GLU A 37 4.95 2.89 18.39
CA GLU A 37 5.20 1.71 17.57
C GLU A 37 4.10 1.48 16.53
N ALA A 38 2.83 1.65 16.90
CA ALA A 38 1.72 1.53 15.97
C ALA A 38 1.86 2.52 14.80
N LEU A 39 2.11 3.80 15.09
CA LEU A 39 2.33 4.83 14.07
C LEU A 39 3.54 4.51 13.18
N LEU A 40 4.60 3.94 13.75
CA LEU A 40 5.79 3.57 12.97
C LEU A 40 5.48 2.41 12.00
N TYR A 41 4.65 1.45 12.39
CA TYR A 41 4.25 0.32 11.55
C TYR A 41 3.22 0.69 10.48
N GLU A 42 2.45 1.77 10.69
CA GLU A 42 1.59 2.34 9.65
C GLU A 42 2.42 3.00 8.54
N MET A 43 3.57 3.59 8.88
CA MET A 43 4.43 4.30 7.94
C MET A 43 5.45 3.39 7.24
N LEU A 44 5.84 2.27 7.86
CA LEU A 44 6.91 1.40 7.38
C LEU A 44 6.59 -0.08 7.65
N PRO A 45 7.06 -1.00 6.78
CA PRO A 45 6.99 -2.42 7.07
C PRO A 45 7.53 -2.78 8.46
N PRO A 46 6.90 -3.72 9.19
CA PRO A 46 7.35 -4.11 10.54
C PRO A 46 8.83 -4.50 10.61
N TYR A 47 9.32 -5.23 9.62
CA TYR A 47 10.74 -5.59 9.51
C TYR A 47 11.66 -4.36 9.40
N VAL A 48 11.27 -3.38 8.58
CA VAL A 48 12.02 -2.13 8.37
C VAL A 48 12.02 -1.29 9.64
N ALA A 49 10.85 -1.11 10.25
CA ALA A 49 10.67 -0.39 11.50
C ALA A 49 11.54 -0.97 12.63
N GLU A 50 11.57 -2.29 12.79
CA GLU A 50 12.38 -2.96 13.82
C GLU A 50 13.90 -2.78 13.62
N GLN A 51 14.37 -2.78 12.37
CA GLN A 51 15.78 -2.52 12.08
C GLN A 51 16.16 -1.07 12.39
N LEU A 52 15.29 -0.12 12.04
CA LEU A 52 15.52 1.30 12.31
C LEU A 52 15.49 1.60 13.82
N LYS A 53 14.58 0.98 14.58
CA LYS A 53 14.55 1.07 16.06
C LYS A 53 15.85 0.60 16.71
N ARG A 54 16.52 -0.38 16.09
CA ARG A 54 17.82 -0.90 16.54
C ARG A 54 19.01 -0.07 16.05
N GLY A 55 18.77 1.05 15.37
CA GLY A 55 19.81 1.90 14.77
C GLY A 55 20.57 1.22 13.62
N ARG A 56 19.99 0.17 13.02
CA ARG A 56 20.62 -0.60 11.94
C ARG A 56 20.17 -0.06 10.59
N LYS A 57 21.08 -0.11 9.61
CA LYS A 57 20.74 0.19 8.22
C LYS A 57 19.95 -0.99 7.65
N VAL A 58 18.82 -0.68 7.02
CA VAL A 58 18.08 -1.67 6.23
C VAL A 58 18.81 -1.84 4.90
N GLN A 59 19.27 -3.06 4.64
CA GLN A 59 19.90 -3.38 3.35
C GLN A 59 18.83 -3.50 2.28
N ALA A 60 19.18 -3.06 1.07
CA ALA A 60 18.34 -3.31 -0.09
C ALA A 60 18.29 -4.81 -0.38
N GLU A 61 17.12 -5.29 -0.78
CA GLU A 61 16.84 -6.70 -1.01
C GLU A 61 16.27 -6.89 -2.41
N SER A 62 16.73 -7.95 -3.10
CA SER A 62 16.22 -8.34 -4.41
C SER A 62 15.07 -9.32 -4.26
N PHE A 63 13.98 -9.06 -4.95
CA PHE A 63 12.79 -9.90 -5.04
C PHE A 63 12.67 -10.38 -6.48
N ASP A 64 12.68 -11.70 -6.68
CA ASP A 64 12.69 -12.28 -8.03
C ASP A 64 11.33 -12.18 -8.72
N CYS A 65 10.25 -12.16 -7.94
CA CYS A 65 8.89 -12.14 -8.45
C CYS A 65 7.99 -11.35 -7.49
N VAL A 66 7.46 -10.22 -7.99
CA VAL A 66 6.44 -9.41 -7.32
C VAL A 66 5.41 -8.97 -8.35
N THR A 67 4.18 -8.70 -7.92
CA THR A 67 3.17 -8.06 -8.79
C THR A 67 2.94 -6.63 -8.32
N ILE A 68 3.09 -5.69 -9.25
CA ILE A 68 2.89 -4.26 -9.03
C ILE A 68 1.59 -3.85 -9.71
N TYR A 69 0.75 -3.18 -8.93
CA TYR A 69 -0.41 -2.42 -9.36
C TYR A 69 -0.04 -0.94 -9.46
N PHE A 70 -0.50 -0.31 -10.53
CA PHE A 70 -0.43 1.12 -10.71
C PHE A 70 -1.79 1.60 -11.21
N SER A 71 -2.33 2.66 -10.62
CA SER A 71 -3.51 3.32 -11.18
C SER A 71 -3.41 4.82 -11.16
N ASP A 72 -4.15 5.44 -12.06
CA ASP A 72 -4.26 6.88 -12.20
C ASP A 72 -5.72 7.29 -12.46
N ILE A 73 -6.05 8.54 -12.12
CA ILE A 73 -7.38 9.10 -12.34
C ILE A 73 -7.43 9.73 -13.74
N VAL A 74 -8.27 9.18 -14.61
CA VAL A 74 -8.41 9.71 -15.97
C VAL A 74 -9.01 11.11 -15.93
N GLY A 75 -8.27 12.08 -16.47
CA GLY A 75 -8.72 13.48 -16.56
C GLY A 75 -8.49 14.28 -15.28
N PHE A 76 -7.71 13.77 -14.32
CA PHE A 76 -7.43 14.48 -13.07
C PHE A 76 -6.81 15.86 -13.27
N THR A 77 -5.86 16.00 -14.20
CA THR A 77 -5.24 17.31 -14.47
C THR A 77 -6.28 18.37 -14.86
N GLU A 78 -7.21 18.04 -15.75
CA GLU A 78 -8.29 18.93 -16.16
C GLU A 78 -9.27 19.20 -15.01
N MET A 79 -9.68 18.15 -14.29
CA MET A 79 -10.56 18.26 -13.12
C MET A 79 -9.95 19.14 -12.03
N SER A 80 -8.64 19.00 -11.77
CA SER A 80 -7.90 19.77 -10.77
C SER A 80 -7.73 21.23 -11.16
N ALA A 81 -7.68 21.54 -12.46
CA ALA A 81 -7.58 22.91 -12.96
C ALA A 81 -8.92 23.67 -12.82
N GLU A 82 -10.05 22.97 -12.90
CA GLU A 82 -11.39 23.55 -12.73
C GLU A 82 -11.89 23.58 -11.28
N SER A 83 -11.22 22.86 -10.38
CA SER A 83 -11.64 22.70 -8.98
C SER A 83 -10.76 23.52 -8.05
N THR A 84 -11.31 23.94 -6.91
CA THR A 84 -10.49 24.59 -5.89
C THR A 84 -9.52 23.57 -5.28
N PRO A 85 -8.31 23.99 -4.84
CA PRO A 85 -7.37 23.09 -4.20
C PRO A 85 -7.97 22.32 -3.01
N MET A 86 -8.87 22.95 -2.24
CA MET A 86 -9.55 22.30 -1.12
C MET A 86 -10.48 21.17 -1.58
N GLN A 87 -11.22 21.37 -2.67
CA GLN A 87 -12.08 20.33 -3.26
C GLN A 87 -11.27 19.15 -3.80
N VAL A 88 -10.11 19.41 -4.41
CA VAL A 88 -9.20 18.36 -4.90
C VAL A 88 -8.64 17.53 -3.73
N VAL A 89 -8.21 18.20 -2.65
CA VAL A 89 -7.72 17.52 -1.44
C VAL A 89 -8.80 16.65 -0.81
N HIS A 90 -10.03 17.16 -0.66
CA HIS A 90 -11.15 16.39 -0.12
C HIS A 90 -11.47 15.18 -1.00
N LEU A 91 -11.51 15.36 -2.33
CA LEU A 91 -11.73 14.28 -3.28
C LEU A 91 -10.69 13.16 -3.14
N LEU A 92 -9.39 13.51 -3.16
CA LEU A 92 -8.32 12.53 -3.03
C LEU A 92 -8.37 11.82 -1.67
N ASN A 93 -8.66 12.55 -0.59
CA ASN A 93 -8.77 11.98 0.74
C ASN A 93 -9.94 10.98 0.84
N ASP A 94 -11.11 11.34 0.32
CA ASP A 94 -12.29 10.46 0.34
C ASP A 94 -12.08 9.20 -0.51
N LEU A 95 -11.45 9.37 -1.67
CA LEU A 95 -11.13 8.25 -2.57
C LEU A 95 -10.11 7.30 -1.93
N TYR A 96 -8.98 7.83 -1.44
CA TYR A 96 -7.93 7.01 -0.85
C TYR A 96 -8.35 6.38 0.47
N THR A 97 -9.22 7.01 1.26
CA THR A 97 -9.77 6.37 2.47
C THR A 97 -10.57 5.10 2.12
N ARG A 98 -11.35 5.13 1.03
CA ARG A 98 -12.08 3.95 0.54
C ARG A 98 -11.13 2.89 -0.03
N PHE A 99 -10.12 3.31 -0.78
CA PHE A 99 -9.13 2.38 -1.34
C PHE A 99 -8.33 1.70 -0.24
N ASP A 100 -7.88 2.48 0.76
CA ASP A 100 -7.13 1.99 1.90
C ASP A 100 -7.95 0.92 2.68
N ALA A 101 -9.24 1.17 2.90
CA ALA A 101 -10.15 0.17 3.50
C ALA A 101 -10.33 -1.12 2.66
N ILE A 102 -10.23 -1.02 1.32
CA ILE A 102 -10.30 -2.20 0.45
C ILE A 102 -9.01 -2.99 0.51
N ILE A 103 -7.85 -2.33 0.38
CA ILE A 103 -6.55 -3.01 0.32
C ILE A 103 -6.18 -3.70 1.64
N GLU A 104 -6.73 -3.27 2.78
CA GLU A 104 -6.57 -3.95 4.07
C GLU A 104 -7.05 -5.42 4.05
N ASN A 105 -7.93 -5.79 3.12
CA ASN A 105 -8.43 -7.16 2.98
C ASN A 105 -7.52 -8.07 2.12
N PHE A 106 -6.41 -7.54 1.60
CA PHE A 106 -5.51 -8.24 0.70
C PHE A 106 -4.07 -8.25 1.23
N ASP A 107 -3.30 -9.28 0.88
CA ASP A 107 -1.86 -9.32 1.21
C ASP A 107 -1.07 -8.42 0.26
N VAL A 108 -1.12 -7.12 0.52
CA VAL A 108 -0.52 -6.07 -0.31
C VAL A 108 0.14 -4.98 0.54
N TYR A 109 1.08 -4.26 -0.06
CA TYR A 109 1.78 -3.14 0.54
C TYR A 109 1.60 -1.89 -0.33
N LYS A 110 1.08 -0.81 0.26
CA LYS A 110 0.93 0.50 -0.38
C LYS A 110 2.28 1.20 -0.46
N VAL A 111 2.67 1.62 -1.66
CA VAL A 111 3.89 2.37 -1.89
C VAL A 111 3.55 3.85 -1.99
N GLU A 112 4.24 4.70 -1.24
CA GLU A 112 4.03 6.15 -1.34
C GLU A 112 4.44 6.68 -2.72
N THR A 113 3.51 7.35 -3.38
CA THR A 113 3.64 7.94 -4.70
C THR A 113 3.49 9.45 -4.66
N VAL A 114 3.76 10.11 -5.79
CA VAL A 114 3.55 11.55 -5.98
C VAL A 114 2.33 11.73 -6.88
N GLY A 115 1.40 12.61 -6.48
CA GLY A 115 0.23 12.97 -7.28
C GLY A 115 -0.99 12.08 -7.02
N ASP A 116 -1.76 11.85 -8.07
CA ASP A 116 -2.98 11.04 -8.15
C ASP A 116 -2.72 9.56 -8.49
N ALA A 117 -1.45 9.21 -8.72
CA ALA A 117 -1.04 7.84 -8.89
C ALA A 117 -1.21 7.05 -7.58
N TYR A 118 -1.80 5.86 -7.67
CA TYR A 118 -1.92 4.92 -6.55
C TYR A 118 -1.14 3.64 -6.89
N MET A 119 -0.09 3.36 -6.10
CA MET A 119 0.81 2.22 -6.32
C MET A 119 0.72 1.24 -5.17
N VAL A 120 0.49 -0.02 -5.52
CA VAL A 120 0.40 -1.12 -4.56
C VAL A 120 1.21 -2.29 -5.08
N VAL A 121 1.84 -3.06 -4.20
CA VAL A 121 2.64 -4.22 -4.56
C VAL A 121 2.32 -5.39 -3.66
N SER A 122 2.42 -6.60 -4.19
CA SER A 122 2.39 -7.83 -3.40
C SER A 122 3.60 -8.71 -3.73
N GLY A 123 3.96 -9.60 -2.80
CA GLY A 123 5.19 -10.41 -2.85
C GLY A 123 6.38 -9.73 -2.20
N LEU A 124 6.17 -8.53 -1.65
CA LEU A 124 7.09 -7.82 -0.76
C LEU A 124 6.26 -7.04 0.28
N PRO A 125 6.85 -6.69 1.44
CA PRO A 125 8.19 -7.04 1.91
C PRO A 125 8.33 -8.51 2.31
N VAL A 126 7.20 -9.21 2.48
CA VAL A 126 7.14 -10.65 2.71
C VAL A 126 6.85 -11.36 1.40
N ARG A 127 7.63 -12.38 1.05
CA ARG A 127 7.40 -13.20 -0.14
C ARG A 127 6.23 -14.15 0.10
N ASN A 128 5.31 -14.23 -0.87
CA ASN A 128 4.10 -15.05 -0.78
C ASN A 128 3.95 -16.05 -1.96
N GLY A 129 5.07 -16.42 -2.59
CA GLY A 129 5.08 -17.40 -3.68
C GLY A 129 4.53 -16.80 -4.97
N THR A 130 3.46 -17.38 -5.52
CA THR A 130 2.72 -16.83 -6.68
C THR A 130 1.44 -16.10 -6.27
N THR A 131 1.12 -16.11 -4.97
CA THR A 131 -0.10 -15.53 -4.42
C THR A 131 -0.20 -14.03 -4.70
N HIS A 132 0.94 -13.32 -4.76
CA HIS A 132 0.98 -11.90 -5.08
C HIS A 132 0.19 -11.51 -6.32
N THR A 133 0.18 -12.35 -7.35
CA THR A 133 -0.53 -12.04 -8.59
C THR A 133 -2.04 -12.16 -8.41
N ARG A 134 -2.51 -13.15 -7.64
CA ARG A 134 -3.92 -13.31 -7.29
C ARG A 134 -4.42 -12.16 -6.41
N GLU A 135 -3.66 -11.80 -5.38
CA GLU A 135 -4.02 -10.73 -4.45
C GLU A 135 -4.18 -9.40 -5.19
N ILE A 136 -3.21 -9.05 -6.03
CA ILE A 136 -3.28 -7.82 -6.83
C ILE A 136 -4.42 -7.88 -7.86
N ALA A 137 -4.69 -9.04 -8.48
CA ALA A 137 -5.78 -9.17 -9.44
C ALA A 137 -7.15 -8.98 -8.78
N ARG A 138 -7.40 -9.62 -7.64
CA ARG A 138 -8.66 -9.45 -6.87
C ARG A 138 -8.82 -8.04 -6.34
N MET A 139 -7.75 -7.48 -5.78
CA MET A 139 -7.72 -6.10 -5.31
C MET A 139 -8.07 -5.13 -6.45
N SER A 140 -7.50 -5.33 -7.65
CA SER A 140 -7.77 -4.49 -8.82
C SER A 140 -9.25 -4.52 -9.22
N LEU A 141 -9.87 -5.70 -9.18
CA LEU A 141 -11.30 -5.88 -9.45
C LEU A 141 -12.17 -5.17 -8.39
N ALA A 142 -11.83 -5.32 -7.12
CA ALA A 142 -12.55 -4.68 -6.00
C ALA A 142 -12.46 -3.14 -6.07
N LEU A 143 -11.26 -2.60 -6.33
CA LEU A 143 -11.06 -1.15 -6.49
C LEU A 143 -11.84 -0.60 -7.69
N LEU A 144 -11.88 -1.35 -8.80
CA LEU A 144 -12.64 -0.95 -9.98
C LEU A 144 -14.15 -0.91 -9.72
N GLN A 145 -14.67 -1.86 -8.93
CA GLN A 145 -16.07 -1.89 -8.50
C GLN A 145 -16.41 -0.72 -7.57
N GLU A 146 -15.54 -0.42 -6.59
CA GLU A 146 -15.75 0.70 -5.66
C GLU A 146 -15.88 2.03 -6.41
N VAL A 147 -15.03 2.24 -7.43
CA VAL A 147 -15.04 3.47 -8.22
C VAL A 147 -16.32 3.71 -9.01
N ASP A 148 -17.05 2.66 -9.41
CA ASP A 148 -18.34 2.85 -10.07
C ASP A 148 -19.41 3.41 -9.12
N THR A 149 -19.28 3.13 -7.82
CA THR A 149 -20.18 3.67 -6.78
C THR A 149 -19.71 5.00 -6.20
N PHE A 150 -18.46 5.39 -6.46
CA PHE A 150 -17.87 6.60 -5.94
C PHE A 150 -18.44 7.85 -6.63
N THR A 151 -18.90 8.82 -5.83
CA THR A 151 -19.44 10.09 -6.32
C THR A 151 -18.58 11.25 -5.85
N ILE A 152 -18.21 12.14 -6.76
CA ILE A 152 -17.42 13.33 -6.45
C ILE A 152 -18.33 14.37 -5.79
N ALA A 153 -18.12 14.65 -4.49
CA ALA A 153 -19.00 15.52 -3.70
C ALA A 153 -19.26 16.91 -4.32
N HIS A 154 -18.24 17.49 -4.96
CA HIS A 154 -18.34 18.82 -5.59
C HIS A 154 -18.71 18.76 -7.09
N ARG A 155 -18.81 17.56 -7.68
CA ARG A 155 -19.20 17.31 -9.09
C ARG A 155 -19.99 16.01 -9.22
N PRO A 156 -21.23 15.94 -8.69
CA PRO A 156 -22.00 14.71 -8.62
C PRO A 156 -22.32 14.09 -9.99
N ASP A 157 -22.39 14.90 -11.05
CA ASP A 157 -22.64 14.43 -12.42
C ASP A 157 -21.40 13.84 -13.11
N HIS A 158 -20.21 13.99 -12.50
CA HIS A 158 -18.96 13.49 -13.05
C HIS A 158 -18.59 12.14 -12.42
N LYS A 159 -18.62 11.08 -13.23
CA LYS A 159 -18.13 9.76 -12.82
C LYS A 159 -16.60 9.71 -12.86
N LEU A 160 -16.00 9.34 -11.73
CA LEU A 160 -14.57 9.06 -11.66
C LEU A 160 -14.24 7.85 -12.55
N LYS A 161 -13.14 7.93 -13.31
CA LYS A 161 -12.66 6.82 -14.13
C LYS A 161 -11.23 6.51 -13.75
N LEU A 162 -10.99 5.28 -13.30
CA LEU A 162 -9.63 4.79 -13.09
C LEU A 162 -9.05 4.20 -14.36
N ARG A 163 -7.74 4.31 -14.48
CA ARG A 163 -6.93 3.51 -15.39
C ARG A 163 -6.01 2.65 -14.55
N ILE A 164 -5.95 1.35 -14.84
CA ILE A 164 -5.22 0.39 -14.02
C ILE A 164 -4.22 -0.36 -14.90
N GLY A 165 -3.00 -0.52 -14.41
CA GLY A 165 -1.93 -1.31 -14.99
C GLY A 165 -1.32 -2.28 -14.00
N MET A 166 -1.10 -3.51 -14.45
CA MET A 166 -0.49 -4.58 -13.66
C MET A 166 0.71 -5.17 -14.39
N HIS A 167 1.82 -5.32 -13.66
CA HIS A 167 2.99 -6.03 -14.16
C HIS A 167 3.62 -6.92 -13.09
N THR A 168 4.29 -7.98 -13.52
CA THR A 168 4.93 -8.96 -12.65
C THR A 168 6.34 -9.21 -13.14
N GLY A 169 7.29 -9.15 -12.22
CA GLY A 169 8.71 -9.28 -12.51
C GLY A 169 9.58 -9.02 -11.29
N PRO A 170 10.90 -9.08 -11.46
CA PRO A 170 11.85 -8.86 -10.38
C PRO A 170 11.98 -7.38 -10.01
N CYS A 171 12.19 -7.05 -8.74
CA CYS A 171 12.50 -5.70 -8.31
C CYS A 171 13.48 -5.71 -7.13
N VAL A 172 14.11 -4.56 -6.88
CA VAL A 172 14.88 -4.33 -5.66
C VAL A 172 14.09 -3.39 -4.77
N ALA A 173 13.93 -3.72 -3.50
CA ALA A 173 13.29 -2.86 -2.52
C ALA A 173 14.25 -2.49 -1.39
N GLY A 174 14.15 -1.27 -0.87
CA GLY A 174 15.05 -0.78 0.17
C GLY A 174 14.60 0.54 0.75
N VAL A 175 15.24 0.95 1.86
CA VAL A 175 14.93 2.21 2.53
C VAL A 175 15.83 3.33 2.01
N VAL A 176 15.22 4.41 1.54
CA VAL A 176 15.93 5.62 1.09
C VAL A 176 15.67 6.77 2.06
N GLY A 177 16.71 7.52 2.39
CA GLY A 177 16.65 8.65 3.31
C GLY A 177 17.00 8.28 4.76
N LEU A 178 17.77 9.14 5.42
CA LEU A 178 18.17 8.96 6.82
C LEU A 178 17.22 9.66 7.81
N LYS A 179 16.67 10.82 7.43
CA LYS A 179 15.75 11.61 8.27
C LYS A 179 14.28 11.25 8.05
N MET A 180 13.92 10.98 6.80
CA MET A 180 12.59 10.52 6.39
C MET A 180 12.78 9.23 5.61
N PRO A 181 12.88 8.08 6.30
CA PRO A 181 13.06 6.79 5.65
C PRO A 181 11.80 6.44 4.84
N ARG A 182 11.96 6.13 3.56
CA ARG A 182 10.87 5.67 2.68
C ARG A 182 11.24 4.31 2.11
N TYR A 183 10.32 3.35 2.20
CA TYR A 183 10.51 2.05 1.59
C TYR A 183 10.17 2.14 0.10
N CYS A 184 11.20 2.14 -0.74
CA CYS A 184 11.09 2.39 -2.17
C CYS A 184 11.40 1.14 -2.98
N LEU A 185 10.73 1.00 -4.12
CA LEU A 185 10.97 -0.04 -5.10
C LEU A 185 11.75 0.53 -6.27
N PHE A 186 12.70 -0.25 -6.78
CA PHE A 186 13.52 0.08 -7.92
C PHE A 186 13.56 -1.09 -8.90
N GLY A 187 13.69 -0.76 -10.18
CA GLY A 187 13.82 -1.74 -11.24
C GLY A 187 12.86 -1.47 -12.39
N ASP A 188 13.13 -2.15 -13.50
CA ASP A 188 12.35 -2.03 -14.72
C ASP A 188 10.91 -2.54 -14.58
N THR A 189 10.63 -3.40 -13.59
CA THR A 189 9.27 -3.85 -13.25
C THR A 189 8.37 -2.70 -12.83
N VAL A 190 8.88 -1.73 -12.06
CA VAL A 190 8.12 -0.53 -11.65
C VAL A 190 7.78 0.32 -12.88
N ASN A 191 8.78 0.57 -13.74
CA ASN A 191 8.60 1.35 -14.97
C ASN A 191 7.64 0.67 -15.95
N THR A 192 7.70 -0.66 -16.05
CA THR A 192 6.80 -1.43 -16.92
C THR A 192 5.37 -1.42 -16.38
N ALA A 193 5.17 -1.51 -15.06
CA ALA A 193 3.85 -1.37 -14.44
C ALA A 193 3.23 0.01 -14.73
N SER A 194 4.00 1.09 -14.55
CA SER A 194 3.57 2.45 -14.91
C SER A 194 3.25 2.60 -16.40
N ARG A 195 3.98 1.89 -17.29
CA ARG A 195 3.66 1.86 -18.72
C ARG A 195 2.37 1.10 -19.02
N MET A 196 2.11 -0.01 -18.31
CA MET A 196 0.83 -0.73 -18.40
C MET A 196 -0.32 0.20 -18.01
N GLU A 197 -0.18 0.96 -16.93
CA GLU A 197 -1.19 1.93 -16.51
C GLU A 197 -1.38 2.99 -17.59
N SER A 198 -0.34 3.75 -17.94
CA SER A 198 -0.46 4.89 -18.86
C SER A 198 -1.00 4.53 -20.25
N ASN A 199 -0.70 3.31 -20.75
CA ASN A 199 -1.24 2.80 -22.02
C ASN A 199 -2.58 2.07 -21.85
N GLY A 200 -3.14 1.97 -20.65
CA GLY A 200 -4.42 1.37 -20.35
C GLY A 200 -5.62 2.15 -20.90
N GLN A 201 -6.82 1.62 -20.66
CA GLN A 201 -8.08 2.27 -21.02
C GLN A 201 -8.87 2.62 -19.75
N PRO A 202 -9.71 3.68 -19.79
CA PRO A 202 -10.57 4.01 -18.66
C PRO A 202 -11.47 2.82 -18.28
N LEU A 203 -11.57 2.57 -16.98
CA LEU A 203 -12.34 1.49 -16.36
C LEU A 203 -11.94 0.08 -16.81
N LYS A 204 -10.68 -0.12 -17.21
CA LYS A 204 -10.14 -1.44 -17.55
C LYS A 204 -8.83 -1.70 -16.84
N ILE A 205 -8.59 -2.97 -16.51
CA ILE A 205 -7.38 -3.47 -15.86
C ILE A 205 -6.44 -4.00 -16.94
N HIS A 206 -5.37 -3.25 -17.24
CA HIS A 206 -4.38 -3.60 -18.24
C HIS A 206 -3.30 -4.51 -17.65
N VAL A 207 -3.10 -5.67 -18.25
CA VAL A 207 -2.25 -6.73 -17.73
C VAL A 207 -1.12 -7.05 -18.69
N SER A 208 0.10 -7.07 -18.14
CA SER A 208 1.29 -7.49 -18.88
C SER A 208 1.29 -9.00 -19.19
N PRO A 209 2.01 -9.46 -20.23
CA PRO A 209 2.10 -10.89 -20.55
C PRO A 209 2.71 -11.74 -19.42
N CYS A 210 3.65 -11.20 -18.63
CA CYS A 210 4.20 -11.91 -17.47
C CYS A 210 3.14 -12.18 -16.40
N THR A 211 2.33 -11.18 -16.10
CA THR A 211 1.21 -11.27 -15.14
C THR A 211 0.13 -12.21 -15.66
N GLN A 212 -0.24 -12.08 -16.93
CA GLN A 212 -1.24 -12.96 -17.57
C GLN A 212 -0.79 -14.42 -17.52
N LYS A 213 0.48 -14.70 -17.84
CA LYS A 213 1.02 -16.06 -17.78
C LYS A 213 0.90 -16.66 -16.38
N LEU A 214 1.30 -15.92 -15.36
CA LEU A 214 1.27 -16.41 -13.98
C LEU A 214 -0.17 -16.62 -13.48
N LEU A 215 -1.11 -15.75 -13.85
CA LEU A 215 -2.54 -15.94 -13.58
C LEU A 215 -3.08 -17.18 -14.28
N ALA A 216 -2.80 -17.35 -15.58
CA ALA A 216 -3.30 -18.49 -16.35
C ALA A 216 -2.75 -19.85 -15.86
N GLU A 217 -1.49 -19.89 -15.42
CA GLU A 217 -0.85 -21.11 -14.94
C GLU A 217 -1.30 -21.54 -13.53
N HIS A 218 -1.52 -20.58 -12.62
CA HIS A 218 -1.79 -20.90 -11.21
C HIS A 218 -3.23 -20.61 -10.75
N TYR A 219 -3.96 -19.75 -11.45
CA TYR A 219 -5.27 -19.24 -11.05
C TYR A 219 -6.22 -19.17 -12.26
N PRO A 220 -6.66 -20.32 -12.81
CA PRO A 220 -7.50 -20.38 -14.01
C PRO A 220 -8.92 -19.79 -13.81
N SER A 221 -9.28 -19.39 -12.59
CA SER A 221 -10.51 -18.67 -12.27
C SER A 221 -10.56 -17.29 -12.93
N PHE A 222 -9.43 -16.63 -13.16
CA PHE A 222 -9.40 -15.29 -13.75
C PHE A 222 -9.69 -15.29 -15.24
N VAL A 223 -10.57 -14.38 -15.65
CA VAL A 223 -10.95 -14.17 -17.04
C VAL A 223 -10.08 -13.08 -17.66
N LEU A 224 -9.22 -13.49 -18.59
CA LEU A 224 -8.28 -12.61 -19.28
C LEU A 224 -8.58 -12.60 -20.78
N GLU A 225 -8.61 -11.41 -21.38
CA GLU A 225 -8.85 -11.21 -22.81
C GLU A 225 -7.60 -10.62 -23.49
N LEU A 226 -7.24 -11.12 -24.67
CA LEU A 226 -6.15 -10.54 -25.46
C LEU A 226 -6.55 -9.14 -25.95
N ARG A 227 -5.83 -8.11 -25.50
CA ARG A 227 -5.99 -6.75 -26.00
C ARG A 227 -5.42 -6.60 -27.41
N GLY A 228 -4.32 -7.29 -27.68
CA GLY A 228 -3.52 -7.16 -28.90
C GLY A 228 -2.14 -6.55 -28.64
N GLU A 229 -1.49 -6.13 -29.72
CA GLU A 229 -0.14 -5.57 -29.71
C GLU A 229 -0.19 -4.08 -29.32
N VAL A 230 0.60 -3.70 -28.32
CA VAL A 230 0.74 -2.32 -27.84
C VAL A 230 2.20 -1.91 -27.92
N ASP A 231 2.49 -0.74 -28.50
CA ASP A 231 3.84 -0.20 -28.54
C ASP A 231 4.19 0.45 -27.21
N MET A 232 5.16 -0.13 -26.50
CA MET A 232 5.58 0.31 -25.19
C MET A 232 6.94 0.99 -25.28
N LYS A 233 7.00 2.27 -24.89
CA LYS A 233 8.23 3.07 -24.91
C LYS A 233 9.38 2.34 -24.21
N GLY A 234 10.45 2.04 -24.94
CA GLY A 234 11.64 1.35 -24.43
C GLY A 234 11.51 -0.17 -24.26
N LYS A 235 10.35 -0.76 -24.57
CA LYS A 235 10.11 -2.21 -24.63
C LYS A 235 9.82 -2.70 -26.06
N GLY A 236 9.43 -1.78 -26.95
CA GLY A 236 8.93 -2.11 -28.27
C GLY A 236 7.51 -2.65 -28.19
N ARG A 237 7.11 -3.38 -29.21
CA ARG A 237 5.77 -3.93 -29.29
C ARG A 237 5.62 -5.19 -28.45
N MET A 238 4.53 -5.26 -27.68
CA MET A 238 4.23 -6.43 -26.87
C MET A 238 2.74 -6.72 -26.83
N TYR A 239 2.40 -8.01 -26.79
CA TYR A 239 1.02 -8.45 -26.56
C TYR A 239 0.64 -8.23 -25.10
N THR A 240 -0.54 -7.69 -24.90
CA THR A 240 -1.08 -7.34 -23.58
C THR A 240 -2.53 -7.82 -23.45
N TYR A 241 -3.04 -7.78 -22.23
CA TYR A 241 -4.32 -8.40 -21.89
C TYR A 241 -5.19 -7.49 -21.03
N TRP A 242 -6.49 -7.74 -21.03
CA TRP A 242 -7.45 -7.17 -20.10
C TRP A 242 -7.81 -8.22 -19.06
N LEU A 243 -7.78 -7.86 -17.78
CA LEU A 243 -8.43 -8.64 -16.74
C LEU A 243 -9.90 -8.20 -16.67
N LEU A 244 -10.82 -9.13 -16.94
CA LEU A 244 -12.25 -8.87 -17.00
C LEU A 244 -12.99 -9.23 -15.71
N GLY A 245 -12.48 -10.20 -14.96
CA GLY A 245 -13.12 -10.70 -13.76
C GLY A 245 -12.49 -11.97 -13.25
N GLU A 246 -13.13 -12.56 -12.25
CA GLU A 246 -12.83 -13.89 -11.73
C GLU A 246 -14.13 -14.69 -11.75
N ASN A 247 -14.11 -15.85 -12.39
CA ASN A 247 -15.21 -16.79 -12.32
C ASN A 247 -15.16 -17.45 -10.95
N ASP A 248 -16.29 -17.44 -10.23
CA ASP A 248 -16.44 -18.17 -8.98
C ASP A 248 -16.11 -19.65 -9.22
N SER A 249 -14.92 -20.04 -8.79
CA SER A 249 -14.51 -21.43 -8.71
C SER A 249 -15.01 -22.00 -7.40
N GLY A 250 -16.34 -22.08 -7.26
CA GLY A 250 -17.04 -22.76 -6.17
C GLY A 250 -17.42 -21.89 -4.96
N ALA A 251 -18.73 -21.82 -4.72
CA ALA A 251 -19.27 -22.02 -3.38
C ALA A 251 -18.94 -23.46 -2.89
#